data_AF-A0A353Z9X0-F1
#
_entry.id   AF-A0A353Z9X0-F1
#
_cell.length_a   1.000
_cell.length_b   1.000
_cell.length_c   1.000
_cell.angle_alpha   90.00
_cell.angle_beta   90.00
_cell.angle_gamma   90.00
#
_symmetry.space_group_name_H-M   'P 1'
#
loop_
_entity.id
_entity.type
_entity.pdbx_description
1 polymer ?
#
loop_
_entity_poly.entity_id
_entity_poly.type
_entity_poly.pdbx_seq_one_letter_code
_entity_poly.pdbx_strand_id
1 'polypeptide(L)'
;MASPFCAPKFAGLPRRLPHSGRTGQQPNAPPNLTGATIGPDSRSVFQVHCEPGKLRMDCGRWNCRLWLWVGLLLSVSTCSPAGEGHLDRLSRSRLKATHQAIADLARRRMPAPSPDGWRQVRANLHVHSLLSHDSRGTVDEIVAAARKVGTEVILFTEHPSTSKDFFTEGHRGLHDGVLLIPGAETEGFLCYPRQSLQGLKLGSPQEFADLVCGRGGLMFVSHPEERMNWKLSGITGIEIYNTHADFKDEAALLKKLRNPLWLLQSADLFRQYPQEAMSALLDYPTDYLRKYDELCQQRPHTGVAANDAHQNVGIMLRRVGDQQVRVSDALDKELVRLDIAGNPVLEALVDGRQPEELVFALRLDGYEHSLRHVGTHLLLARGSELTQDAVWDALESGRCFVAFDWLANSVGFDFVAVSQGIRHPMGSQLPFHRGISLEARAPLPVMWRISARGRQVHEAEGLTCTWQPTEPGPHRIEAWLEIAGEWLPWILSNPVYLDAIPPR
;
A
#
# COMPACT_ATOMS: atom_id res chain seq x y z
N MET A 1 -30.01 8.51 8.36
CA MET A 1 -29.25 8.70 7.11
C MET A 1 -28.41 9.96 7.24
N ALA A 2 -27.10 9.83 7.29
CA ALA A 2 -26.11 10.90 7.10
C ALA A 2 -24.79 10.25 6.66
N SER A 3 -24.22 10.73 5.56
CA SER A 3 -23.03 10.23 4.87
C SER A 3 -21.77 10.93 5.41
N PRO A 4 -20.60 10.28 5.57
CA PRO A 4 -19.35 10.97 5.92
C PRO A 4 -18.53 11.23 4.65
N PHE A 5 -18.83 12.31 3.94
CA PHE A 5 -17.93 12.84 2.90
C PHE A 5 -18.05 14.37 2.94
N CYS A 6 -16.97 15.04 3.33
CA CYS A 6 -16.84 16.49 3.18
C CYS A 6 -15.94 16.77 1.97
N ALA A 7 -16.55 17.04 0.83
CA ALA A 7 -15.90 17.72 -0.28
C ALA A 7 -15.97 19.24 -0.05
N PRO A 8 -14.97 20.03 -0.48
CA PRO A 8 -14.96 21.47 -0.26
C PRO A 8 -16.02 22.18 -1.10
N LYS A 9 -16.84 23.02 -0.47
CA LYS A 9 -17.80 23.90 -1.14
C LYS A 9 -17.06 25.06 -1.82
N PHE A 10 -17.11 25.11 -3.15
CA PHE A 10 -16.83 26.32 -3.92
C PHE A 10 -17.97 27.33 -3.73
N ALA A 11 -17.64 28.52 -3.22
CA ALA A 11 -18.56 29.65 -3.16
C ALA A 11 -18.62 30.33 -4.54
N GLY A 12 -19.75 30.15 -5.24
CA GLY A 12 -20.13 30.98 -6.39
C GLY A 12 -20.74 32.30 -5.91
N LEU A 13 -20.11 33.42 -6.27
CA LEU A 13 -20.70 34.76 -6.17
C LEU A 13 -21.45 35.12 -7.47
N PRO A 14 -22.53 35.91 -7.40
CA PRO A 14 -23.47 36.10 -8.51
C PRO A 14 -22.98 37.17 -9.49
N ARG A 15 -23.15 36.93 -10.79
CA ARG A 15 -23.11 37.96 -11.83
C ARG A 15 -24.52 38.25 -12.34
N ARG A 16 -25.01 39.47 -12.09
CA ARG A 16 -25.91 40.19 -12.99
C ARG A 16 -25.39 41.62 -13.14
N LEU A 17 -25.15 42.04 -14.38
CA LEU A 17 -24.98 43.43 -14.79
C LEU A 17 -26.00 43.71 -15.91
N PRO A 18 -26.61 44.90 -15.96
CA PRO A 18 -27.34 45.37 -17.13
C PRO A 18 -26.46 46.25 -18.04
N HIS A 19 -26.90 46.38 -19.29
CA HIS A 19 -26.32 47.20 -20.36
C HIS A 19 -26.60 48.70 -20.24
N SER A 20 -25.63 49.50 -20.71
CA SER A 20 -25.66 50.80 -21.44
C SER A 20 -24.38 51.57 -21.04
N GLY A 21 -23.65 52.34 -21.84
CA GLY A 21 -23.81 52.97 -23.15
C GLY A 21 -22.47 53.65 -23.51
N ARG A 22 -22.41 54.28 -24.70
CA ARG A 22 -21.26 54.96 -25.36
C ARG A 22 -20.59 56.05 -24.47
N THR A 23 -19.35 56.54 -24.64
CA THR A 23 -18.61 57.10 -25.80
C THR A 23 -17.15 57.38 -25.37
N GLY A 24 -16.21 57.54 -26.31
CA GLY A 24 -15.08 58.50 -26.13
C GLY A 24 -13.65 58.03 -26.45
N GLN A 25 -13.22 58.31 -27.69
CA GLN A 25 -11.91 58.85 -28.12
C GLN A 25 -10.55 58.21 -27.74
N GLN A 26 -9.87 57.75 -28.80
CA GLN A 26 -8.41 57.69 -29.09
C GLN A 26 -7.67 59.05 -28.93
N PRO A 27 -6.34 59.21 -29.20
CA PRO A 27 -5.28 58.24 -29.63
C PRO A 27 -3.90 58.40 -28.92
N ASN A 28 -2.96 57.48 -29.18
CA ASN A 28 -1.64 57.82 -29.77
C ASN A 28 -0.86 56.57 -30.23
N ALA A 29 -0.43 56.61 -31.49
CA ALA A 29 0.51 55.73 -32.19
C ALA A 29 1.96 56.28 -32.04
N PRO A 30 3.06 55.71 -32.61
CA PRO A 30 3.17 54.63 -33.60
C PRO A 30 4.28 53.56 -33.37
N PRO A 31 4.31 52.50 -34.21
CA PRO A 31 5.48 51.65 -34.47
C PRO A 31 6.13 51.98 -35.84
N ASN A 32 7.43 51.70 -35.97
CA ASN A 32 8.16 51.81 -37.24
C ASN A 32 8.25 50.47 -37.99
N LEU A 33 8.12 50.61 -39.31
CA LEU A 33 8.07 49.60 -40.38
C LEU A 33 9.45 49.18 -40.88
N THR A 34 9.48 48.05 -41.60
CA THR A 34 10.12 47.74 -42.92
C THR A 34 10.66 46.30 -42.89
N GLY A 35 10.51 45.43 -43.90
CA GLY A 35 10.02 45.56 -45.27
C GLY A 35 9.82 44.15 -45.88
N ALA A 36 9.14 44.11 -47.03
CA ALA A 36 8.53 42.96 -47.69
C ALA A 36 9.37 42.35 -48.83
N THR A 37 9.05 41.10 -49.24
CA THR A 37 8.86 40.59 -50.65
C THR A 37 8.55 39.06 -50.61
N ILE A 38 7.34 38.56 -50.94
CA ILE A 38 6.82 37.99 -52.24
C ILE A 38 7.70 36.85 -52.81
N GLY A 39 7.30 35.61 -53.15
CA GLY A 39 6.03 34.87 -53.37
C GLY A 39 6.36 33.37 -53.73
N PRO A 40 5.54 32.57 -54.45
CA PRO A 40 4.65 31.52 -53.91
C PRO A 40 4.84 30.07 -54.48
N ASP A 41 4.24 29.05 -53.84
CA ASP A 41 3.47 27.90 -54.43
C ASP A 41 3.19 26.81 -53.36
N SER A 42 1.95 26.54 -52.92
CA SER A 42 0.84 25.72 -53.47
C SER A 42 0.91 24.21 -53.16
N ARG A 43 -0.04 23.72 -52.32
CA ARG A 43 -1.03 22.64 -52.60
C ARG A 43 -1.82 22.19 -51.35
N SER A 44 -3.14 22.28 -51.50
CA SER A 44 -4.31 21.85 -50.70
C SER A 44 -4.39 20.33 -50.49
N VAL A 45 -4.73 19.81 -49.29
CA VAL A 45 -6.06 19.59 -48.67
C VAL A 45 -7.10 18.89 -49.57
N PHE A 46 -7.49 17.67 -49.19
CA PHE A 46 -8.81 17.09 -49.47
C PHE A 46 -9.31 16.28 -48.27
N GLN A 47 -10.53 16.60 -47.85
CA GLN A 47 -11.35 15.94 -46.83
C GLN A 47 -12.50 15.23 -47.58
N VAL A 48 -12.88 14.01 -47.20
CA VAL A 48 -14.14 13.38 -47.64
C VAL A 48 -14.80 12.65 -46.47
N HIS A 49 -16.09 12.92 -46.30
CA HIS A 49 -17.05 12.19 -45.46
C HIS A 49 -18.30 11.92 -46.33
N CYS A 50 -18.83 10.69 -46.30
CA CYS A 50 -20.27 10.37 -46.42
C CYS A 50 -20.53 8.84 -46.37
N GLU A 51 -21.09 8.38 -45.24
CA GLU A 51 -22.29 7.53 -45.00
C GLU A 51 -22.62 6.18 -45.71
N PRO A 52 -23.48 5.32 -45.09
CA PRO A 52 -23.44 3.85 -45.15
C PRO A 52 -24.59 3.16 -45.94
N GLY A 53 -24.41 1.88 -46.30
CA GLY A 53 -25.42 1.08 -47.02
C GLY A 53 -25.36 -0.45 -46.83
N LYS A 54 -26.33 -0.96 -46.06
CA LYS A 54 -27.12 -2.23 -46.14
C LYS A 54 -26.62 -3.49 -46.89
N LEU A 55 -26.49 -4.59 -46.11
CA LEU A 55 -27.23 -5.89 -46.19
C LEU A 55 -27.34 -6.66 -47.53
N ARG A 56 -26.76 -7.88 -47.61
CA ARG A 56 -27.42 -9.22 -47.63
C ARG A 56 -26.53 -10.35 -48.20
N MET A 57 -26.97 -11.60 -47.96
CA MET A 57 -26.54 -12.93 -48.45
C MET A 57 -25.65 -13.72 -47.46
N ASP A 58 -25.89 -14.99 -47.14
CA ASP A 58 -26.98 -15.91 -47.49
C ASP A 58 -27.03 -17.08 -46.48
N CYS A 59 -28.20 -17.69 -46.32
CA CYS A 59 -28.42 -18.88 -45.52
C CYS A 59 -28.02 -20.14 -46.31
N GLY A 60 -27.11 -20.95 -45.77
CA GLY A 60 -26.78 -22.29 -46.28
C GLY A 60 -26.67 -23.28 -45.13
N ARG A 61 -27.49 -24.33 -45.17
CA ARG A 61 -27.81 -25.25 -44.08
C ARG A 61 -27.27 -26.65 -44.45
N TRP A 62 -26.75 -27.40 -43.48
CA TRP A 62 -26.45 -28.86 -43.45
C TRP A 62 -25.19 -29.40 -44.17
N ASN A 63 -24.20 -29.91 -43.41
CA ASN A 63 -24.07 -31.36 -43.13
C ASN A 63 -22.85 -31.70 -42.26
N CYS A 64 -23.05 -32.67 -41.36
CA CYS A 64 -22.03 -33.32 -40.55
C CYS A 64 -21.13 -34.22 -41.41
N ARG A 65 -19.80 -34.17 -41.20
CA ARG A 65 -18.93 -35.31 -40.82
C ARG A 65 -17.44 -34.94 -40.95
N LEU A 66 -16.79 -34.94 -39.80
CA LEU A 66 -15.46 -35.45 -39.47
C LEU A 66 -14.38 -35.56 -40.58
N TRP A 67 -13.27 -34.84 -40.33
CA TRP A 67 -11.84 -35.20 -40.48
C TRP A 67 -11.03 -34.10 -41.16
N LEU A 68 -10.09 -33.47 -40.42
CA LEU A 68 -8.65 -33.38 -40.73
C LEU A 68 -7.93 -32.20 -40.01
N TRP A 69 -6.79 -32.56 -39.40
CA TRP A 69 -5.53 -31.81 -39.19
C TRP A 69 -5.42 -30.55 -38.31
N VAL A 70 -4.63 -30.74 -37.23
CA VAL A 70 -3.53 -29.93 -36.69
C VAL A 70 -3.40 -28.47 -37.15
N GLY A 71 -3.52 -27.56 -36.18
CA GLY A 71 -3.04 -26.19 -36.23
C GLY A 71 -2.57 -25.74 -34.85
N LEU A 72 -1.27 -25.89 -34.62
CA LEU A 72 -0.51 -25.42 -33.47
C LEU A 72 -0.63 -23.89 -33.33
N LEU A 73 -1.25 -23.41 -32.26
CA LEU A 73 -0.97 -22.09 -31.66
C LEU A 73 -1.17 -22.24 -30.15
N LEU A 74 -0.08 -22.62 -29.47
CA LEU A 74 0.06 -22.51 -28.02
C LEU A 74 0.04 -21.03 -27.65
N SER A 75 -1.17 -20.48 -27.50
CA SER A 75 -1.38 -19.45 -26.50
C SER A 75 -1.50 -20.19 -25.18
N VAL A 76 -0.40 -20.27 -24.43
CA VAL A 76 -0.49 -20.55 -23.00
C VAL A 76 -1.07 -19.29 -22.37
N SER A 77 -2.38 -19.13 -22.54
CA SER A 77 -3.17 -18.34 -21.61
C SER A 77 -3.04 -19.06 -20.28
N THR A 78 -2.19 -18.54 -19.41
CA THR A 78 -2.25 -18.84 -17.98
C THR A 78 -3.60 -18.34 -17.50
N CYS A 79 -4.64 -19.18 -17.65
CA CYS A 79 -5.84 -19.08 -16.85
C CYS A 79 -5.39 -19.26 -15.40
N SER A 80 -5.07 -18.15 -14.74
CA SER A 80 -5.26 -18.10 -13.29
C SER A 80 -6.71 -18.52 -13.06
N PRO A 81 -7.00 -19.50 -12.19
CA PRO A 81 -8.37 -19.78 -11.83
C PRO A 81 -9.00 -18.46 -11.39
N ALA A 82 -10.11 -18.09 -12.03
CA ALA A 82 -10.87 -16.90 -11.70
C ALA A 82 -11.07 -16.87 -10.17
N GLY A 83 -10.61 -15.79 -9.54
CA GLY A 83 -10.53 -15.65 -8.10
C GLY A 83 -11.81 -16.09 -7.40
N GLU A 84 -11.68 -17.08 -6.53
CA GLU A 84 -12.64 -17.26 -5.44
C GLU A 84 -12.66 -15.94 -4.67
N GLY A 85 -13.85 -15.32 -4.52
CA GLY A 85 -13.94 -13.98 -3.95
C GLY A 85 -13.36 -13.91 -2.53
N HIS A 86 -12.90 -12.72 -2.11
CA HIS A 86 -12.25 -12.45 -0.82
C HIS A 86 -12.98 -13.02 0.41
N LEU A 87 -14.31 -13.11 0.36
CA LEU A 87 -15.13 -13.74 1.40
C LEU A 87 -14.92 -15.26 1.52
N ASP A 88 -14.53 -15.95 0.45
CA ASP A 88 -14.23 -17.39 0.47
C ASP A 88 -12.98 -17.69 1.30
N ARG A 89 -11.98 -16.78 1.29
CA ARG A 89 -10.80 -16.87 2.17
C ARG A 89 -11.17 -16.88 3.66
N LEU A 90 -12.35 -16.37 4.03
CA LEU A 90 -12.90 -16.43 5.41
C LEU A 90 -13.69 -17.71 5.72
N SER A 91 -13.86 -18.62 4.77
CA SER A 91 -14.47 -19.92 5.05
C SER A 91 -13.59 -20.72 6.02
N ARG A 92 -14.22 -21.51 6.91
CA ARG A 92 -13.48 -22.30 7.92
C ARG A 92 -12.46 -23.24 7.28
N SER A 93 -12.79 -23.85 6.15
CA SER A 93 -11.89 -24.73 5.40
C SER A 93 -10.68 -23.99 4.87
N ARG A 94 -10.88 -22.80 4.26
CA ARG A 94 -9.78 -21.97 3.74
C ARG A 94 -8.90 -21.46 4.86
N LEU A 95 -9.46 -20.90 5.93
CA LEU A 95 -8.69 -20.43 7.09
C LEU A 95 -7.83 -21.56 7.70
N LYS A 96 -8.41 -22.75 7.89
CA LYS A 96 -7.67 -23.90 8.40
C LYS A 96 -6.54 -24.34 7.45
N ALA A 97 -6.79 -24.38 6.14
CA ALA A 97 -5.79 -24.75 5.15
C ALA A 97 -4.65 -23.72 5.10
N THR A 98 -4.97 -22.42 5.13
CA THR A 98 -4.01 -21.32 5.20
C THR A 98 -3.15 -21.42 6.46
N HIS A 99 -3.78 -21.66 7.62
CA HIS A 99 -3.07 -21.84 8.89
C HIS A 99 -2.07 -23.01 8.82
N GLN A 100 -2.49 -24.14 8.26
CA GLN A 100 -1.63 -25.31 8.06
C GLN A 100 -0.47 -25.00 7.11
N ALA A 101 -0.73 -24.34 5.97
CA ALA A 101 0.31 -23.96 5.01
C ALA A 101 1.36 -23.02 5.64
N ILE A 102 0.94 -22.02 6.42
CA ILE A 102 1.84 -21.11 7.14
C ILE A 102 2.68 -21.87 8.18
N ALA A 103 2.04 -22.75 8.96
CA ALA A 103 2.75 -23.59 9.94
C ALA A 103 3.79 -24.49 9.24
N ASP A 104 3.50 -25.00 8.05
CA ASP A 104 4.39 -25.85 7.27
C ASP A 104 5.57 -25.06 6.69
N LEU A 105 5.34 -23.82 6.22
CA LEU A 105 6.40 -22.91 5.80
C LEU A 105 7.32 -22.56 6.98
N ALA A 106 6.76 -22.27 8.16
CA ALA A 106 7.55 -21.99 9.35
C ALA A 106 8.51 -23.14 9.70
N ARG A 107 8.08 -24.41 9.53
CA ARG A 107 8.94 -25.59 9.77
C ARG A 107 9.99 -25.81 8.69
N ARG A 108 9.72 -25.42 7.44
CA ARG A 108 10.65 -25.56 6.30
C ARG A 108 11.63 -24.41 6.17
N ARG A 109 11.42 -23.31 6.89
CA ARG A 109 12.26 -22.12 6.82
C ARG A 109 13.71 -22.45 7.15
N MET A 110 14.61 -22.09 6.24
CA MET A 110 16.04 -22.25 6.39
C MET A 110 16.63 -20.95 6.95
N PRO A 111 17.36 -20.98 8.07
CA PRO A 111 18.08 -19.79 8.54
C PRO A 111 19.06 -19.31 7.46
N ALA A 112 18.87 -18.09 6.98
CA ALA A 112 19.82 -17.41 6.11
C ALA A 112 20.62 -16.39 6.95
N PRO A 113 21.93 -16.23 6.69
CA PRO A 113 22.71 -15.18 7.34
C PRO A 113 22.13 -13.80 6.99
N SER A 114 22.40 -12.79 7.81
CA SER A 114 22.10 -11.41 7.42
C SER A 114 22.90 -11.05 6.14
N PRO A 115 22.38 -10.15 5.30
CA PRO A 115 23.16 -9.60 4.20
C PRO A 115 24.51 -9.05 4.70
N ASP A 116 25.56 -9.19 3.90
CA ASP A 116 26.92 -8.82 4.30
C ASP A 116 27.00 -7.32 4.56
N GLY A 117 27.57 -6.92 5.71
CA GLY A 117 27.67 -5.50 6.07
C GLY A 117 26.36 -4.85 6.51
N TRP A 118 25.23 -5.57 6.52
CA TRP A 118 23.93 -5.04 6.92
C TRP A 118 23.32 -5.79 8.11
N ARG A 119 22.49 -5.06 8.86
CA ARG A 119 21.53 -5.57 9.84
C ARG A 119 20.13 -5.30 9.27
N GLN A 120 19.34 -6.35 9.13
CA GLN A 120 17.93 -6.23 8.77
C GLN A 120 17.13 -5.83 10.01
N VAL A 121 16.29 -4.80 9.90
CA VAL A 121 15.44 -4.27 10.97
C VAL A 121 14.03 -4.10 10.44
N ARG A 122 13.03 -4.64 11.15
CA ARG A 122 11.63 -4.52 10.75
C ARG A 122 11.01 -3.22 11.27
N ALA A 123 10.33 -2.50 10.38
CA ALA A 123 9.66 -1.24 10.67
C ALA A 123 8.20 -1.25 10.20
N ASN A 124 7.32 -0.59 10.95
CA ASN A 124 5.97 -0.23 10.52
C ASN A 124 5.86 1.29 10.44
N LEU A 125 5.44 1.79 9.27
CA LEU A 125 5.49 3.22 8.92
C LEU A 125 4.11 3.88 8.85
N HIS A 126 3.03 3.20 9.23
CA HIS A 126 1.70 3.79 9.21
C HIS A 126 0.94 3.27 10.42
N VAL A 127 1.15 3.95 11.55
CA VAL A 127 0.68 3.52 12.87
C VAL A 127 0.11 4.72 13.60
N HIS A 128 -1.10 4.56 14.12
CA HIS A 128 -1.83 5.57 14.87
C HIS A 128 -1.98 5.15 16.32
N SER A 129 -2.05 6.12 17.23
CA SER A 129 -2.23 5.91 18.67
C SER A 129 -3.35 6.79 19.23
N LEU A 130 -3.48 6.84 20.56
CA LEU A 130 -4.36 7.79 21.28
C LEU A 130 -4.12 9.28 20.96
N LEU A 131 -3.07 9.62 20.21
CA LEU A 131 -2.88 10.97 19.69
C LEU A 131 -3.80 11.25 18.48
N SER A 132 -4.07 10.24 17.64
CA SER A 132 -5.13 10.24 16.63
C SER A 132 -6.53 10.10 17.24
N HIS A 133 -7.52 10.71 16.60
CA HIS A 133 -8.92 10.73 17.07
C HIS A 133 -9.65 9.39 16.87
N ASP A 134 -9.16 8.56 15.95
CA ASP A 134 -9.73 7.31 15.48
C ASP A 134 -8.94 6.08 15.92
N SER A 135 -8.05 6.24 16.90
CA SER A 135 -7.43 5.14 17.63
C SER A 135 -7.66 5.29 19.14
N ARG A 136 -7.59 4.15 19.84
CA ARG A 136 -7.60 4.07 21.31
C ARG A 136 -6.33 3.42 21.86
N GLY A 137 -5.34 3.16 21.00
CA GLY A 137 -4.12 2.45 21.37
C GLY A 137 -3.16 3.28 22.20
N THR A 138 -2.76 2.74 23.35
CA THR A 138 -1.66 3.28 24.15
C THR A 138 -0.30 2.91 23.55
N VAL A 139 0.74 3.69 23.88
CA VAL A 139 2.12 3.37 23.49
C VAL A 139 2.53 1.99 24.03
N ASP A 140 2.15 1.68 25.27
CA ASP A 140 2.50 0.40 25.89
C ASP A 140 1.89 -0.79 25.14
N GLU A 141 0.63 -0.69 24.70
CA GLU A 141 -0.01 -1.72 23.87
C GLU A 141 0.70 -1.87 22.51
N ILE A 142 1.05 -0.76 21.87
CA ILE A 142 1.71 -0.74 20.55
C ILE A 142 3.12 -1.33 20.65
N VAL A 143 3.90 -0.93 21.66
CA VAL A 143 5.25 -1.45 21.92
C VAL A 143 5.19 -2.93 22.27
N ALA A 144 4.26 -3.36 23.12
CA ALA A 144 4.08 -4.77 23.44
C ALA A 144 3.74 -5.61 22.20
N ALA A 145 2.86 -5.11 21.33
CA ALA A 145 2.54 -5.75 20.05
C ALA A 145 3.75 -5.80 19.12
N ALA A 146 4.48 -4.69 18.97
CA ALA A 146 5.69 -4.59 18.15
C ALA A 146 6.74 -5.63 18.57
N ARG A 147 7.01 -5.75 19.86
CA ARG A 147 7.94 -6.77 20.39
C ARG A 147 7.48 -8.19 20.08
N LYS A 148 6.19 -8.47 20.24
CA LYS A 148 5.63 -9.81 19.99
C LYS A 148 5.73 -10.23 18.52
N VAL A 149 5.73 -9.27 17.58
CA VAL A 149 5.85 -9.54 16.14
C VAL A 149 7.26 -9.32 15.58
N GLY A 150 8.21 -8.87 16.41
CA GLY A 150 9.57 -8.57 15.99
C GLY A 150 9.72 -7.25 15.21
N THR A 151 8.78 -6.31 15.35
CA THR A 151 8.97 -4.94 14.88
C THR A 151 9.88 -4.19 15.85
N GLU A 152 10.96 -3.64 15.32
CA GLU A 152 11.96 -2.91 16.09
C GLU A 152 11.80 -1.38 15.93
N VAL A 153 11.09 -0.92 14.90
CA VAL A 153 10.86 0.51 14.64
C VAL A 153 9.39 0.79 14.34
N ILE A 154 8.81 1.75 15.03
CA ILE A 154 7.50 2.31 14.73
C ILE A 154 7.69 3.76 14.31
N LEU A 155 7.26 4.09 13.10
CA LEU A 155 7.09 5.45 12.66
C LEU A 155 5.58 5.77 12.76
N PHE A 156 5.23 6.65 13.69
CA PHE A 156 3.85 7.06 13.92
C PHE A 156 3.40 8.06 12.87
N THR A 157 2.12 8.03 12.54
CA THR A 157 1.51 8.84 11.48
C THR A 157 0.21 9.45 11.97
N GLU A 158 0.25 10.10 13.14
CA GLU A 158 -0.95 10.61 13.79
C GLU A 158 -1.70 11.62 12.92
N HIS A 159 -3.03 11.60 12.97
CA HIS A 159 -3.85 12.62 12.32
C HIS A 159 -3.68 13.96 13.03
N PRO A 160 -3.29 15.04 12.32
CA PRO A 160 -3.08 16.35 12.94
C PRO A 160 -4.32 16.88 13.67
N SER A 161 -4.07 17.53 14.80
CA SER A 161 -5.10 18.18 15.63
C SER A 161 -4.74 19.66 15.84
N THR A 162 -5.76 20.49 16.09
CA THR A 162 -5.54 21.88 16.52
C THR A 162 -5.05 21.98 17.96
N SER A 163 -5.35 20.97 18.79
CA SER A 163 -5.02 20.96 20.22
C SER A 163 -3.76 20.20 20.58
N LYS A 164 -3.29 19.29 19.70
CA LYS A 164 -2.12 18.47 19.93
C LYS A 164 -1.15 18.57 18.76
N ASP A 165 0.13 18.73 19.04
CA ASP A 165 1.19 18.72 18.04
C ASP A 165 1.83 17.34 17.97
N PHE A 166 1.58 16.63 16.85
CA PHE A 166 2.11 15.29 16.60
C PHE A 166 3.64 15.21 16.64
N PHE A 167 4.37 16.33 16.49
CA PHE A 167 5.83 16.31 16.54
C PHE A 167 6.37 16.49 17.97
N THR A 168 5.86 17.48 18.71
CA THR A 168 6.35 17.80 20.06
C THR A 168 5.76 16.91 21.14
N GLU A 169 4.50 16.49 20.97
CA GLU A 169 3.82 15.53 21.87
C GLU A 169 3.88 14.09 21.36
N GLY A 170 4.43 13.88 20.15
CA GLY A 170 4.54 12.57 19.52
C GLY A 170 5.52 11.63 20.22
N HIS A 171 5.23 10.33 20.10
CA HIS A 171 6.02 9.28 20.72
C HIS A 171 7.41 9.19 20.09
N ARG A 172 8.46 9.20 20.93
CA ARG A 172 9.85 9.25 20.49
C ARG A 172 10.76 8.39 21.37
N GLY A 173 11.83 7.90 20.76
CA GLY A 173 12.95 7.26 21.47
C GLY A 173 12.76 5.76 21.62
N LEU A 174 13.67 5.11 22.34
CA LEU A 174 13.60 3.67 22.60
C LEU A 174 12.66 3.38 23.77
N HIS A 175 11.65 2.55 23.52
CA HIS A 175 10.71 2.03 24.51
C HIS A 175 10.74 0.51 24.45
N ASP A 176 11.25 -0.14 25.50
CA ASP A 176 11.40 -1.61 25.59
C ASP A 176 12.04 -2.25 24.34
N GLY A 177 13.07 -1.60 23.81
CA GLY A 177 13.81 -2.05 22.62
C GLY A 177 13.18 -1.70 21.27
N VAL A 178 12.04 -1.02 21.25
CA VAL A 178 11.37 -0.53 20.03
C VAL A 178 11.64 0.97 19.86
N LEU A 179 12.18 1.37 18.72
CA LEU A 179 12.42 2.78 18.40
C LEU A 179 11.14 3.42 17.88
N LEU A 180 10.69 4.48 18.56
CA LEU A 180 9.53 5.28 18.18
C LEU A 180 9.98 6.59 17.51
N ILE A 181 9.37 6.90 16.37
CA ILE A 181 9.63 8.13 15.60
C ILE A 181 8.28 8.80 15.33
N PRO A 182 8.09 10.08 15.70
CA PRO A 182 6.84 10.76 15.47
C PRO A 182 6.72 11.28 14.03
N GLY A 183 5.48 11.33 13.54
CA GLY A 183 5.10 11.80 12.22
C GLY A 183 3.59 11.99 12.14
N ALA A 184 3.11 12.29 10.94
CA ALA A 184 1.69 12.53 10.69
C ALA A 184 1.23 11.93 9.36
N GLU A 185 -0.01 11.44 9.32
CA GLU A 185 -0.74 11.23 8.09
C GLU A 185 -1.56 12.48 7.77
N THR A 186 -1.14 13.24 6.75
CA THR A 186 -1.77 14.51 6.42
C THR A 186 -1.57 14.92 4.96
N GLU A 187 -2.55 15.62 4.40
CA GLU A 187 -2.52 16.16 3.03
C GLU A 187 -2.09 15.12 1.97
N GLY A 188 -2.44 13.86 2.18
CA GLY A 188 -2.11 12.76 1.28
C GLY A 188 -0.69 12.20 1.39
N PHE A 189 -0.03 12.42 2.54
CA PHE A 189 1.32 11.92 2.81
C PHE A 189 1.44 11.27 4.19
N LEU A 190 2.40 10.35 4.29
CA LEU A 190 3.09 10.05 5.54
C LEU A 190 4.25 11.05 5.66
N CYS A 191 4.18 11.91 6.67
CA CYS A 191 5.08 13.04 6.88
C CYS A 191 5.91 12.84 8.14
N TYR A 192 7.24 12.91 8.00
CA TYR A 192 8.21 12.76 9.09
C TYR A 192 9.13 13.98 9.16
N PRO A 193 8.69 15.09 9.78
CA PRO A 193 9.48 16.31 9.80
C PRO A 193 10.58 16.26 10.88
N ARG A 194 11.62 17.10 10.73
CA ARG A 194 12.66 17.34 11.76
C ARG A 194 12.23 18.36 12.83
N GLN A 195 11.08 19.01 12.64
CA GLN A 195 10.58 20.08 13.49
C GLN A 195 9.05 20.13 13.43
N SER A 196 8.43 20.78 14.42
CA SER A 196 6.98 20.99 14.43
C SER A 196 6.51 21.76 13.19
N LEU A 197 5.34 21.34 12.69
CA LEU A 197 4.63 22.00 11.60
C LEU A 197 3.38 22.75 12.09
N GLN A 198 3.13 22.77 13.41
CA GLN A 198 1.94 23.38 13.99
C GLN A 198 1.88 24.88 13.65
N GLY A 199 0.69 25.33 13.24
CA GLY A 199 0.46 26.73 12.87
C GLY A 199 1.01 27.14 11.51
N LEU A 200 1.70 26.26 10.78
CA LEU A 200 2.10 26.52 9.40
C LEU A 200 0.92 26.30 8.46
N LYS A 201 0.77 27.21 7.49
CA LYS A 201 -0.18 27.03 6.40
C LYS A 201 0.43 26.07 5.38
N LEU A 202 -0.20 24.92 5.22
CA LEU A 202 0.17 23.97 4.18
C LEU A 202 -0.35 24.50 2.83
N GLY A 203 0.55 24.54 1.84
CA GLY A 203 0.25 24.98 0.48
C GLY A 203 -0.29 23.84 -0.37
N SER A 204 0.05 23.85 -1.66
CA SER A 204 -0.12 22.70 -2.54
C SER A 204 0.67 21.48 -2.05
N PRO A 205 0.32 20.26 -2.50
CA PRO A 205 1.09 19.06 -2.16
C PRO A 205 2.59 19.15 -2.47
N GLN A 206 2.97 19.86 -3.56
CA GLN A 206 4.39 20.09 -3.89
C GLN A 206 5.05 21.06 -2.90
N GLU A 207 4.41 22.18 -2.58
CA GLU A 207 4.97 23.13 -1.60
C GLU A 207 5.11 22.49 -0.21
N PHE A 208 4.20 21.58 0.14
CA PHE A 208 4.28 20.82 1.38
C PHE A 208 5.46 19.83 1.36
N ALA A 209 5.64 19.10 0.26
CA ALA A 209 6.80 18.25 0.03
C ALA A 209 8.12 19.02 0.15
N ASP A 210 8.22 20.17 -0.52
CA ASP A 210 9.42 21.01 -0.49
C ASP A 210 9.70 21.56 0.91
N LEU A 211 8.66 21.91 1.68
CA LEU A 211 8.80 22.41 3.05
C LEU A 211 9.42 21.35 3.98
N VAL A 212 8.94 20.11 3.92
CA VAL A 212 9.38 19.05 4.83
C VAL A 212 10.72 18.48 4.37
N CYS A 213 10.83 18.07 3.10
CA CYS A 213 12.05 17.51 2.55
C CYS A 213 13.19 18.54 2.50
N GLY A 214 12.89 19.81 2.20
CA GLY A 214 13.87 20.90 2.22
C GLY A 214 14.42 21.21 3.63
N ARG A 215 13.79 20.70 4.69
CA ARG A 215 14.26 20.75 6.08
C ARG A 215 14.80 19.40 6.57
N GLY A 216 15.11 18.50 5.64
CA GLY A 216 15.69 17.19 5.91
C GLY A 216 14.72 16.20 6.57
N GLY A 217 13.41 16.41 6.43
CA GLY A 217 12.36 15.44 6.78
C GLY A 217 12.06 14.46 5.64
N LEU A 218 11.28 13.42 5.93
CA LEU A 218 10.87 12.42 4.94
C LEU A 218 9.40 12.59 4.56
N MET A 219 9.08 12.31 3.30
CA MET A 219 7.71 12.30 2.81
C MET A 219 7.45 11.13 1.87
N PHE A 220 6.39 10.39 2.19
CA PHE A 220 5.88 9.30 1.38
C PHE A 220 4.45 9.62 0.94
N VAL A 221 4.14 9.45 -0.34
CA VAL A 221 2.74 9.53 -0.79
C VAL A 221 1.98 8.38 -0.15
N SER A 222 0.97 8.71 0.68
CA SER A 222 0.05 7.72 1.22
C SER A 222 -1.06 7.41 0.21
N HIS A 223 -1.88 6.39 0.46
CA HIS A 223 -3.14 6.10 -0.28
C HIS A 223 -3.11 6.52 -1.76
N PRO A 224 -2.14 6.01 -2.56
CA PRO A 224 -1.92 6.49 -3.92
C PRO A 224 -3.11 6.25 -4.84
N GLU A 225 -4.01 5.32 -4.53
CA GLU A 225 -5.29 5.09 -5.23
C GLU A 225 -6.13 6.37 -5.35
N GLU A 226 -6.06 7.26 -4.35
CA GLU A 226 -6.82 8.51 -4.36
C GLU A 226 -6.10 9.64 -5.14
N ARG A 227 -4.85 9.42 -5.56
CA ARG A 227 -3.95 10.47 -6.08
C ARG A 227 -2.97 9.99 -7.15
N MET A 228 -3.36 9.00 -7.95
CA MET A 228 -2.54 8.44 -9.03
C MET A 228 -2.04 9.48 -10.06
N ASN A 229 -2.77 10.58 -10.21
CA ASN A 229 -2.45 11.68 -11.13
C ASN A 229 -1.35 12.63 -10.60
N TRP A 230 -0.92 12.51 -9.34
CA TRP A 230 0.10 13.38 -8.77
C TRP A 230 1.45 13.20 -9.46
N LYS A 231 2.10 14.33 -9.77
CA LYS A 231 3.44 14.41 -10.37
C LYS A 231 4.32 15.26 -9.47
N LEU A 232 4.78 14.65 -8.39
CA LEU A 232 5.56 15.34 -7.36
C LEU A 232 7.05 15.20 -7.60
N SER A 233 7.80 16.17 -7.06
CA SER A 233 9.24 16.15 -6.94
C SER A 233 9.75 16.28 -5.52
N GLY A 234 10.94 15.75 -5.28
CA GLY A 234 11.63 15.89 -3.99
C GLY A 234 11.04 15.06 -2.84
N ILE A 235 10.04 14.21 -3.11
CA ILE A 235 9.52 13.25 -2.13
C ILE A 235 10.50 12.09 -1.93
N THR A 236 10.49 11.48 -0.75
CA THR A 236 11.32 10.32 -0.41
C THR A 236 10.80 9.06 -1.09
N GLY A 237 9.48 8.88 -1.14
CA GLY A 237 8.91 7.61 -1.59
C GLY A 237 7.39 7.58 -1.67
N ILE A 238 6.85 6.37 -1.66
CA ILE A 238 5.43 6.08 -1.81
C ILE A 238 5.10 4.76 -1.12
N GLU A 239 3.87 4.63 -0.62
CA GLU A 239 3.34 3.33 -0.22
C GLU A 239 3.21 2.43 -1.45
N ILE A 240 3.82 1.23 -1.42
CA ILE A 240 3.68 0.23 -2.49
C ILE A 240 2.68 -0.87 -2.13
N TYR A 241 2.15 -0.82 -0.91
CA TYR A 241 1.03 -1.62 -0.42
C TYR A 241 0.36 -0.86 0.74
N ASN A 242 -0.97 -0.82 0.76
CA ASN A 242 -1.74 -0.26 1.86
C ASN A 242 -2.97 -1.13 2.20
N THR A 243 -3.07 -1.59 3.45
CA THR A 243 -4.19 -2.42 3.94
C THR A 243 -5.56 -1.71 3.88
N HIS A 244 -5.61 -0.38 3.99
CA HIS A 244 -6.85 0.40 3.90
C HIS A 244 -7.44 0.42 2.49
N ALA A 245 -6.58 0.46 1.46
CA ALA A 245 -7.05 0.45 0.08
C ALA A 245 -7.73 -0.88 -0.24
N ASP A 246 -7.06 -1.99 0.08
CA ASP A 246 -7.63 -3.34 0.02
C ASP A 246 -8.96 -3.43 0.78
N PHE A 247 -9.02 -2.86 1.99
CA PHE A 247 -10.24 -2.83 2.78
C PHE A 247 -11.36 -2.03 2.10
N LYS A 248 -11.07 -0.92 1.44
CA LYS A 248 -12.05 -0.06 0.76
C LYS A 248 -12.62 -0.68 -0.51
N ASP A 249 -11.78 -1.33 -1.31
CA ASP A 249 -12.16 -1.86 -2.62
C ASP A 249 -13.05 -3.11 -2.50
N GLU A 250 -12.96 -3.82 -1.38
CA GLU A 250 -13.73 -5.04 -1.09
C GLU A 250 -15.15 -4.79 -0.55
N ALA A 251 -16.01 -4.20 -1.40
CA ALA A 251 -17.39 -3.83 -1.04
C ALA A 251 -18.22 -4.97 -0.42
N ALA A 252 -18.03 -6.22 -0.88
CA ALA A 252 -18.72 -7.39 -0.35
C ALA A 252 -18.23 -7.76 1.06
N LEU A 253 -16.92 -7.73 1.29
CA LEU A 253 -16.29 -7.94 2.60
C LEU A 253 -16.72 -6.85 3.58
N LEU A 254 -16.62 -5.58 3.19
CA LEU A 254 -17.05 -4.43 3.99
C LEU A 254 -18.50 -4.55 4.44
N LYS A 255 -19.40 -4.96 3.53
CA LYS A 255 -20.81 -5.15 3.85
C LYS A 255 -21.01 -6.23 4.93
N LYS A 256 -20.21 -7.30 4.91
CA LYS A 256 -20.24 -8.36 5.94
C LYS A 256 -19.62 -7.89 7.25
N LEU A 257 -18.48 -7.21 7.22
CA LEU A 257 -17.81 -6.68 8.41
C LEU A 257 -18.63 -5.60 9.12
N ARG A 258 -19.49 -4.88 8.41
CA ARG A 258 -20.45 -3.94 9.02
C ARG A 258 -21.67 -4.60 9.66
N ASN A 259 -21.84 -5.92 9.52
CA ASN A 259 -22.96 -6.65 10.11
C ASN A 259 -22.58 -7.22 11.49
N PRO A 260 -23.10 -6.66 12.60
CA PRO A 260 -22.71 -7.08 13.95
C PRO A 260 -23.15 -8.51 14.29
N LEU A 261 -24.29 -8.97 13.77
CA LEU A 261 -24.75 -10.34 14.00
C LEU A 261 -23.85 -11.35 13.30
N TRP A 262 -23.41 -11.06 12.07
CA TRP A 262 -22.48 -11.90 11.35
C TRP A 262 -21.11 -11.96 12.03
N LEU A 263 -20.60 -10.83 12.54
CA LEU A 263 -19.36 -10.78 13.32
C LEU A 263 -19.47 -11.60 14.62
N LEU A 264 -20.61 -11.53 15.31
CA LEU A 264 -20.87 -12.33 16.51
C LEU A 264 -20.88 -13.83 16.18
N GLN A 265 -21.55 -14.22 15.09
CA GLN A 265 -21.62 -15.60 14.62
C GLN A 265 -20.28 -16.14 14.12
N SER A 266 -19.40 -15.28 13.61
CA SER A 266 -18.10 -15.65 13.06
C SER A 266 -16.94 -15.43 14.05
N ALA A 267 -17.25 -15.07 15.29
CA ALA A 267 -16.26 -14.67 16.28
C ALA A 267 -15.25 -15.79 16.61
N ASP A 268 -15.69 -17.05 16.56
CA ASP A 268 -14.81 -18.19 16.79
C ASP A 268 -13.77 -18.34 15.68
N LEU A 269 -14.14 -18.07 14.42
CA LEU A 269 -13.23 -18.09 13.29
C LEU A 269 -12.14 -17.03 13.44
N PHE A 270 -12.52 -15.78 13.73
CA PHE A 270 -11.56 -14.69 13.94
C PHE A 270 -10.68 -14.89 15.17
N ARG A 271 -11.19 -15.52 16.24
CA ARG A 271 -10.37 -15.85 17.41
C ARG A 271 -9.42 -17.01 17.15
N GLN A 272 -9.82 -17.98 16.35
CA GLN A 272 -9.02 -19.16 16.03
C GLN A 272 -7.95 -18.85 14.96
N TYR A 273 -8.27 -17.99 13.99
CA TYR A 273 -7.44 -17.66 12.83
C TYR A 273 -7.32 -16.13 12.63
N PRO A 274 -6.90 -15.36 13.64
CA PRO A 274 -6.92 -13.90 13.57
C PRO A 274 -5.99 -13.35 12.48
N GLN A 275 -4.84 -14.01 12.28
CA GLN A 275 -3.87 -13.57 11.29
C GLN A 275 -4.28 -13.97 9.87
N GLU A 276 -4.75 -15.21 9.70
CA GLU A 276 -5.17 -15.73 8.39
C GLU A 276 -6.43 -15.06 7.89
N ALA A 277 -7.30 -14.57 8.78
CA ALA A 277 -8.46 -13.78 8.40
C ALA A 277 -8.08 -12.46 7.69
N MET A 278 -6.88 -11.93 7.92
CA MET A 278 -6.36 -10.77 7.18
C MET A 278 -6.01 -11.11 5.73
N SER A 279 -5.91 -12.39 5.36
CA SER A 279 -5.71 -12.80 3.96
C SER A 279 -6.85 -12.36 3.05
N ALA A 280 -8.06 -12.19 3.60
CA ALA A 280 -9.19 -11.66 2.84
C ALA A 280 -8.97 -10.22 2.35
N LEU A 281 -8.03 -9.48 2.98
CA LEU A 281 -7.64 -8.14 2.55
C LEU A 281 -6.58 -8.20 1.45
N LEU A 282 -5.60 -9.10 1.55
CA LEU A 282 -4.41 -9.05 0.69
C LEU A 282 -4.74 -9.23 -0.80
N ASP A 283 -4.52 -8.16 -1.56
CA ASP A 283 -4.40 -8.19 -3.02
C ASP A 283 -2.99 -7.90 -3.50
N TYR A 284 -2.70 -8.34 -4.73
CA TYR A 284 -1.47 -7.92 -5.39
C TYR A 284 -1.60 -6.44 -5.81
N PRO A 285 -0.76 -5.53 -5.29
CA PRO A 285 -0.96 -4.09 -5.39
C PRO A 285 -0.49 -3.54 -6.76
N THR A 286 -1.13 -4.02 -7.83
CA THR A 286 -0.73 -3.79 -9.23
C THR A 286 -0.61 -2.31 -9.56
N ASP A 287 -1.62 -1.53 -9.18
CA ASP A 287 -1.71 -0.11 -9.51
C ASP A 287 -0.68 0.72 -8.73
N TYR A 288 -0.42 0.35 -7.47
CA TYR A 288 0.61 0.97 -6.63
C TYR A 288 2.00 0.70 -7.20
N LEU A 289 2.30 -0.55 -7.54
CA LEU A 289 3.58 -0.95 -8.12
C LEU A 289 3.80 -0.29 -9.47
N ARG A 290 2.76 -0.17 -10.31
CA ARG A 290 2.84 0.57 -11.57
C ARG A 290 3.24 2.03 -11.34
N LYS A 291 2.57 2.71 -10.41
CA LYS A 291 2.89 4.11 -10.07
C LYS A 291 4.31 4.24 -9.50
N TYR A 292 4.71 3.32 -8.64
CA TYR A 292 6.05 3.28 -8.07
C TYR A 292 7.13 3.07 -9.12
N ASP A 293 6.93 2.13 -10.06
CA ASP A 293 7.85 1.84 -11.16
C ASP A 293 7.95 3.03 -12.14
N GLU A 294 6.86 3.79 -12.37
CA GLU A 294 6.88 5.05 -13.13
C GLU A 294 7.71 6.15 -12.44
N LEU A 295 7.61 6.25 -11.11
CA LEU A 295 8.38 7.19 -10.31
C LEU A 295 9.87 6.84 -10.28
N CYS A 296 10.19 5.55 -10.10
CA CYS A 296 11.56 5.04 -10.09
C CYS A 296 12.31 5.21 -11.42
N GLN A 297 11.60 5.33 -12.54
CA GLN A 297 12.20 5.63 -13.84
C GLN A 297 12.70 7.08 -13.96
N GLN A 298 12.18 8.00 -13.12
CA GLN A 298 12.55 9.42 -13.16
C GLN A 298 13.67 9.75 -12.18
N ARG A 299 13.61 9.16 -10.98
CA ARG A 299 14.60 9.30 -9.91
C ARG A 299 14.43 8.16 -8.89
N PRO A 300 15.43 7.91 -8.03
CA PRO A 300 15.26 7.00 -6.92
C PRO A 300 14.10 7.37 -6.01
N HIS A 301 13.31 6.38 -5.62
CA HIS A 301 12.21 6.51 -4.66
C HIS A 301 12.14 5.24 -3.81
N THR A 302 11.71 5.40 -2.57
CA THR A 302 11.59 4.28 -1.63
C THR A 302 10.15 3.79 -1.56
N GLY A 303 9.95 2.52 -1.90
CA GLY A 303 8.69 1.83 -1.66
C GLY A 303 8.61 1.36 -0.21
N VAL A 304 7.51 1.70 0.46
CA VAL A 304 7.26 1.31 1.86
C VAL A 304 5.89 0.65 2.00
N ALA A 305 5.73 -0.13 3.06
CA ALA A 305 4.43 -0.70 3.43
C ALA A 305 3.65 0.26 4.33
N ALA A 306 2.35 0.33 4.10
CA ALA A 306 1.38 0.88 5.02
C ALA A 306 0.44 -0.23 5.52
N ASN A 307 0.55 -0.56 6.80
CA ASN A 307 -0.39 -1.46 7.46
C ASN A 307 -1.56 -0.71 8.11
N ASP A 308 -1.47 0.63 8.17
CA ASP A 308 -2.48 1.56 8.65
C ASP A 308 -3.10 1.16 10.00
N ALA A 309 -2.24 0.89 10.98
CA ALA A 309 -2.64 0.27 12.23
C ALA A 309 -3.30 1.28 13.19
N HIS A 310 -4.61 1.08 13.44
CA HIS A 310 -5.41 1.93 14.33
C HIS A 310 -5.97 1.22 15.55
N GLN A 311 -6.25 -0.08 15.44
CA GLN A 311 -7.01 -0.83 16.44
C GLN A 311 -8.45 -0.30 16.59
N ASN A 312 -9.14 -0.09 15.47
CA ASN A 312 -10.47 0.54 15.42
C ASN A 312 -11.52 -0.30 14.66
N VAL A 313 -11.22 -1.55 14.30
CA VAL A 313 -12.13 -2.45 13.59
C VAL A 313 -12.58 -3.58 14.50
N GLY A 314 -13.89 -3.65 14.75
CA GLY A 314 -14.48 -4.70 15.58
C GLY A 314 -15.83 -4.31 16.15
N ILE A 315 -16.32 -5.14 17.08
CA ILE A 315 -17.56 -4.89 17.82
C ILE A 315 -17.38 -5.11 19.32
N MET A 316 -18.10 -4.33 20.10
CA MET A 316 -18.22 -4.47 21.55
C MET A 316 -19.70 -4.54 21.94
N LEU A 317 -20.02 -5.41 22.88
CA LEU A 317 -21.38 -5.62 23.38
C LEU A 317 -21.38 -5.32 24.88
N ARG A 318 -22.21 -4.36 25.29
CA ARG A 318 -22.46 -4.04 26.71
C ARG A 318 -23.90 -4.30 27.06
N ARG A 319 -24.15 -4.92 28.21
CA ARG A 319 -25.52 -5.06 28.73
C ARG A 319 -26.06 -3.68 29.08
N VAL A 320 -27.27 -3.35 28.65
CA VAL A 320 -27.96 -2.10 28.98
C VAL A 320 -29.30 -2.43 29.61
N GLY A 321 -29.40 -2.20 30.92
CA GLY A 321 -30.55 -2.65 31.72
C GLY A 321 -30.72 -4.17 31.70
N ASP A 322 -31.96 -4.64 31.79
CA ASP A 322 -32.27 -6.07 31.91
C ASP A 322 -32.67 -6.75 30.60
N GLN A 323 -33.00 -5.98 29.57
CA GLN A 323 -33.63 -6.52 28.36
C GLN A 323 -32.80 -6.33 27.10
N GLN A 324 -31.74 -5.52 27.14
CA GLN A 324 -31.02 -5.12 25.93
C GLN A 324 -29.50 -5.22 26.05
N VAL A 325 -28.87 -5.37 24.90
CA VAL A 325 -27.42 -5.21 24.71
C VAL A 325 -27.18 -4.09 23.71
N ARG A 326 -26.31 -3.13 24.08
CA ARG A 326 -25.76 -2.14 23.16
C ARG A 326 -24.60 -2.76 22.40
N VAL A 327 -24.68 -2.74 21.08
CA VAL A 327 -23.58 -3.09 20.18
C VAL A 327 -22.93 -1.79 19.71
N SER A 328 -21.64 -1.64 19.93
CA SER A 328 -20.83 -0.54 19.41
C SER A 328 -19.70 -1.06 18.52
N ASP A 329 -19.12 -0.18 17.71
CA ASP A 329 -17.83 -0.45 17.06
C ASP A 329 -16.69 -0.41 18.10
N ALA A 330 -15.44 -0.60 17.64
CA ALA A 330 -14.26 -0.59 18.50
C ALA A 330 -13.95 0.81 19.10
N LEU A 331 -14.55 1.88 18.58
CA LEU A 331 -14.41 3.24 19.10
C LEU A 331 -15.55 3.65 20.06
N ASP A 332 -16.38 2.68 20.48
CA ASP A 332 -17.56 2.83 21.34
C ASP A 332 -18.72 3.63 20.71
N LYS A 333 -18.74 3.76 19.38
CA LYS A 333 -19.90 4.33 18.68
C LYS A 333 -21.00 3.30 18.57
N GLU A 334 -22.18 3.62 19.09
CA GLU A 334 -23.36 2.74 19.02
C GLU A 334 -23.74 2.43 17.57
N LEU A 335 -23.81 1.14 17.24
CA LEU A 335 -24.24 0.62 15.94
C LEU A 335 -25.71 0.21 15.98
N VAL A 336 -26.10 -0.53 17.02
CA VAL A 336 -27.46 -1.06 17.20
C VAL A 336 -27.68 -1.48 18.65
N ARG A 337 -28.95 -1.54 19.07
CA ARG A 337 -29.39 -2.21 20.31
C ARG A 337 -30.15 -3.48 19.95
N LEU A 338 -29.87 -4.56 20.66
CA LEU A 338 -30.49 -5.86 20.44
C LEU A 338 -31.22 -6.29 21.71
N ASP A 339 -32.42 -6.83 21.54
CA ASP A 339 -33.17 -7.43 22.64
C ASP A 339 -32.54 -8.77 23.01
N ILE A 340 -32.37 -9.00 24.32
CA ILE A 340 -31.82 -10.23 24.88
C ILE A 340 -32.83 -11.37 24.68
N ALA A 341 -34.10 -11.11 25.01
CA ALA A 341 -35.15 -12.12 25.01
C ALA A 341 -35.34 -12.75 23.62
N GLY A 342 -35.27 -14.08 23.55
CA GLY A 342 -35.46 -14.82 22.30
C GLY A 342 -34.21 -14.90 21.43
N ASN A 343 -33.06 -14.40 21.92
CA ASN A 343 -31.76 -14.59 21.28
C ASN A 343 -30.84 -15.41 22.21
N PRO A 344 -30.77 -16.75 22.03
CA PRO A 344 -30.00 -17.64 22.91
C PRO A 344 -28.51 -17.27 23.03
N VAL A 345 -27.94 -16.68 21.98
CA VAL A 345 -26.54 -16.23 22.00
C VAL A 345 -26.38 -15.04 22.94
N LEU A 346 -27.29 -14.07 22.89
CA LEU A 346 -27.26 -12.92 23.79
C LEU A 346 -27.62 -13.31 25.22
N GLU A 347 -28.63 -14.17 25.41
CA GLU A 347 -29.01 -14.72 26.72
C GLU A 347 -27.82 -15.39 27.41
N ALA A 348 -27.07 -16.23 26.68
CA ALA A 348 -25.88 -16.88 27.22
C ALA A 348 -24.74 -15.88 27.53
N LEU A 349 -24.57 -14.83 26.72
CA LEU A 349 -23.51 -13.83 26.93
C LEU A 349 -23.74 -12.94 28.16
N VAL A 350 -25.01 -12.65 28.47
CA VAL A 350 -25.39 -11.75 29.57
C VAL A 350 -25.73 -12.48 30.87
N ASP A 351 -25.80 -13.80 30.87
CA ASP A 351 -26.09 -14.61 32.06
C ASP A 351 -25.10 -14.29 33.19
N GLY A 352 -25.63 -13.94 34.37
CA GLY A 352 -24.86 -13.51 35.53
C GLY A 352 -24.11 -12.17 35.41
N ARG A 353 -24.22 -11.44 34.28
CA ARG A 353 -23.49 -10.18 34.03
C ARG A 353 -24.28 -8.95 34.48
N GLN A 354 -23.61 -7.94 35.02
CA GLN A 354 -24.25 -6.71 35.51
C GLN A 354 -24.59 -5.73 34.37
N PRO A 355 -25.54 -4.80 34.57
CA PRO A 355 -25.74 -3.67 33.66
C PRO A 355 -24.45 -2.87 33.43
N GLU A 356 -24.28 -2.33 32.23
CA GLU A 356 -23.10 -1.62 31.71
C GLU A 356 -21.81 -2.46 31.55
N GLU A 357 -21.85 -3.72 31.99
CA GLU A 357 -20.72 -4.64 31.85
C GLU A 357 -20.48 -5.00 30.38
N LEU A 358 -19.20 -5.02 29.98
CA LEU A 358 -18.78 -5.53 28.68
C LEU A 358 -18.94 -7.05 28.66
N VAL A 359 -19.92 -7.54 27.91
CA VAL A 359 -20.25 -8.97 27.85
C VAL A 359 -19.53 -9.68 26.70
N PHE A 360 -19.17 -8.95 25.65
CA PHE A 360 -18.40 -9.50 24.53
C PHE A 360 -17.60 -8.41 23.82
N ALA A 361 -16.41 -8.78 23.34
CA ALA A 361 -15.63 -7.99 22.40
C ALA A 361 -15.01 -8.89 21.33
N LEU A 362 -14.97 -8.36 20.10
CA LEU A 362 -14.23 -8.90 18.98
C LEU A 362 -13.46 -7.76 18.32
N ARG A 363 -12.15 -7.94 18.17
CA ARG A 363 -11.27 -6.99 17.51
C ARG A 363 -10.60 -7.68 16.34
N LEU A 364 -10.64 -7.05 15.18
CA LEU A 364 -10.16 -7.64 13.93
C LEU A 364 -8.78 -7.12 13.54
N ASP A 365 -8.43 -5.89 13.95
CA ASP A 365 -7.22 -5.17 13.57
C ASP A 365 -6.34 -4.83 14.80
N GLY A 366 -6.32 -5.71 15.81
CA GLY A 366 -5.42 -5.54 16.96
C GLY A 366 -3.98 -5.31 16.51
N TYR A 367 -3.22 -4.47 17.23
CA TYR A 367 -1.87 -4.07 16.78
C TYR A 367 -0.96 -5.26 16.46
N GLU A 368 -1.05 -6.37 17.18
CA GLU A 368 -0.26 -7.56 16.84
C GLU A 368 -0.56 -8.05 15.41
N HIS A 369 -1.83 -8.10 15.01
CA HIS A 369 -2.24 -8.59 13.69
C HIS A 369 -1.86 -7.58 12.60
N SER A 370 -2.19 -6.31 12.81
CA SER A 370 -1.91 -5.24 11.85
C SER A 370 -0.41 -5.01 11.67
N LEU A 371 0.38 -5.01 12.75
CA LEU A 371 1.83 -4.89 12.66
C LEU A 371 2.45 -6.12 11.98
N ARG A 372 1.95 -7.35 12.21
CA ARG A 372 2.47 -8.57 11.55
C ARG A 372 2.08 -8.69 10.08
N HIS A 373 0.92 -8.19 9.69
CA HIS A 373 0.36 -8.32 8.33
C HIS A 373 1.33 -7.86 7.25
N VAL A 374 1.90 -6.67 7.38
CA VAL A 374 2.89 -6.17 6.43
C VAL A 374 3.86 -5.24 7.15
N GLY A 375 5.13 -5.25 6.73
CA GLY A 375 6.15 -4.37 7.29
C GLY A 375 7.23 -4.02 6.26
N THR A 376 7.96 -2.95 6.53
CA THR A 376 9.13 -2.53 5.76
C THR A 376 10.39 -3.03 6.49
N HIS A 377 11.22 -3.81 5.81
CA HIS A 377 12.49 -4.31 6.33
C HIS A 377 13.63 -3.45 5.84
N LEU A 378 14.25 -2.72 6.75
CA LEU A 378 15.35 -1.79 6.52
C LEU A 378 16.70 -2.50 6.60
N LEU A 379 17.66 -2.10 5.78
CA LEU A 379 19.05 -2.53 5.86
C LEU A 379 19.89 -1.41 6.47
N LEU A 380 20.15 -1.52 7.77
CA LEU A 380 21.02 -0.62 8.52
C LEU A 380 22.45 -1.12 8.44
N ALA A 381 23.43 -0.21 8.44
CA ALA A 381 24.84 -0.59 8.45
C ALA A 381 25.14 -1.48 9.67
N ARG A 382 25.84 -2.59 9.47
CA ARG A 382 26.16 -3.51 10.55
C ARG A 382 26.98 -2.80 11.62
N GLY A 383 26.55 -2.91 12.88
CA GLY A 383 27.19 -2.26 14.03
C GLY A 383 26.71 -0.82 14.28
N SER A 384 25.84 -0.26 13.43
CA SER A 384 25.19 1.02 13.73
C SER A 384 24.20 0.88 14.89
N GLU A 385 24.08 1.92 15.70
CA GLU A 385 23.01 2.02 16.68
C GLU A 385 21.64 2.15 16.00
N LEU A 386 20.60 1.66 16.67
CA LEU A 386 19.21 1.83 16.22
C LEU A 386 18.75 3.24 16.59
N THR A 387 18.90 4.18 15.66
CA THR A 387 18.57 5.60 15.83
C THR A 387 17.65 6.08 14.70
N GLN A 388 17.00 7.23 14.90
CA GLN A 388 16.20 7.87 13.85
C GLN A 388 17.05 8.14 12.60
N ASP A 389 18.28 8.63 12.77
CA ASP A 389 19.16 8.94 11.63
C ASP A 389 19.55 7.68 10.84
N ALA A 390 19.83 6.56 11.51
CA ALA A 390 20.12 5.30 10.83
C ALA A 390 18.91 4.74 10.06
N VAL A 391 17.71 4.90 10.62
CA VAL A 391 16.45 4.55 9.95
C VAL A 391 16.22 5.45 8.73
N TRP A 392 16.43 6.75 8.88
CA TRP A 392 16.20 7.72 7.81
C TRP A 392 17.20 7.55 6.67
N ASP A 393 18.48 7.31 6.96
CA ASP A 393 19.50 7.00 5.95
C ASP A 393 19.12 5.74 5.12
N ALA A 394 18.61 4.68 5.77
CA ALA A 394 18.14 3.50 5.06
C ALA A 394 16.92 3.80 4.15
N LEU A 395 15.97 4.61 4.63
CA LEU A 395 14.78 5.02 3.88
C LEU A 395 15.13 5.97 2.73
N GLU A 396 15.97 6.98 2.93
CA GLU A 396 16.40 7.92 1.89
C GLU A 396 17.21 7.21 0.79
N SER A 397 18.01 6.21 1.18
CA SER A 397 18.80 5.42 0.24
C SER A 397 18.04 4.28 -0.43
N GLY A 398 16.76 4.07 -0.11
CA GLY A 398 15.96 2.97 -0.66
C GLY A 398 16.43 1.57 -0.25
N ARG A 399 17.22 1.44 0.82
CA ARG A 399 17.78 0.17 1.29
C ARG A 399 16.77 -0.60 2.14
N CYS A 400 15.64 -0.95 1.54
CA CYS A 400 14.58 -1.70 2.21
C CYS A 400 13.69 -2.48 1.26
N PHE A 401 12.88 -3.38 1.82
CA PHE A 401 11.86 -4.12 1.09
C PHE A 401 10.59 -4.25 1.92
N VAL A 402 9.47 -4.46 1.26
CA VAL A 402 8.18 -4.76 1.91
C VAL A 402 8.01 -6.27 2.01
N ALA A 403 7.55 -6.76 3.15
CA ALA A 403 7.24 -8.17 3.35
C ALA A 403 5.93 -8.41 4.10
N PHE A 404 5.22 -9.45 3.68
CA PHE A 404 4.02 -9.97 4.32
C PHE A 404 4.38 -11.08 5.32
N ASP A 405 4.93 -10.68 6.47
CA ASP A 405 5.48 -11.63 7.46
C ASP A 405 4.43 -12.52 8.14
N TRP A 406 3.15 -12.23 7.93
CA TRP A 406 2.07 -13.14 8.31
C TRP A 406 2.09 -14.46 7.54
N LEU A 407 2.64 -14.47 6.31
CA LEU A 407 2.83 -15.68 5.51
C LEU A 407 4.03 -16.48 6.00
N ALA A 408 5.17 -15.81 6.17
CA ALA A 408 6.41 -16.40 6.64
C ALA A 408 7.39 -15.30 7.08
N ASN A 409 8.27 -15.62 8.04
CA ASN A 409 9.33 -14.71 8.47
C ASN A 409 10.37 -14.48 7.35
N SER A 410 10.42 -13.26 6.82
CA SER A 410 11.28 -12.81 5.72
C SER A 410 12.74 -12.53 6.08
N VAL A 411 13.13 -12.62 7.36
CA VAL A 411 14.53 -12.38 7.79
C VAL A 411 15.51 -13.25 7.00
N GLY A 412 16.54 -12.62 6.43
CA GLY A 412 17.56 -13.29 5.63
C GLY A 412 17.28 -13.28 4.11
N PHE A 413 16.15 -12.71 3.68
CA PHE A 413 16.00 -12.26 2.31
C PHE A 413 17.11 -11.27 1.94
N ASP A 414 17.65 -11.39 0.73
CA ASP A 414 18.68 -10.51 0.21
C ASP A 414 18.49 -10.36 -1.29
N PHE A 415 18.71 -9.14 -1.79
CA PHE A 415 18.68 -8.81 -3.22
C PHE A 415 19.73 -7.75 -3.51
N VAL A 416 20.67 -8.10 -4.38
CA VAL A 416 21.86 -7.30 -4.68
C VAL A 416 22.16 -7.27 -6.16
N ALA A 417 22.80 -6.20 -6.63
CA ALA A 417 23.60 -6.24 -7.84
C ALA A 417 25.05 -6.60 -7.49
N VAL A 418 25.65 -7.49 -8.26
CA VAL A 418 27.06 -7.83 -8.16
C VAL A 418 27.78 -7.25 -9.37
N SER A 419 28.73 -6.34 -9.12
CA SER A 419 29.58 -5.75 -10.15
C SER A 419 31.03 -5.96 -9.74
N GLN A 420 31.83 -6.61 -10.60
CA GLN A 420 33.25 -6.88 -10.34
C GLN A 420 33.50 -7.60 -8.99
N GLY A 421 32.58 -8.47 -8.57
CA GLY A 421 32.64 -9.19 -7.30
C GLY A 421 32.21 -8.38 -6.06
N ILE A 422 31.84 -7.10 -6.23
CA ILE A 422 31.32 -6.25 -5.16
C ILE A 422 29.80 -6.35 -5.15
N ARG A 423 29.22 -6.56 -3.96
CA ARG A 423 27.77 -6.67 -3.75
C ARG A 423 27.21 -5.30 -3.39
N HIS A 424 26.14 -4.90 -4.07
CA HIS A 424 25.45 -3.63 -3.86
C HIS A 424 23.97 -3.90 -3.55
N PRO A 425 23.45 -3.50 -2.37
CA PRO A 425 22.08 -3.78 -1.99
C PRO A 425 21.06 -3.01 -2.85
N MET A 426 19.80 -3.41 -2.76
CA MET A 426 18.66 -2.58 -3.16
C MET A 426 18.83 -1.11 -2.71
N GLY A 427 18.41 -0.17 -3.55
CA GLY A 427 18.65 1.27 -3.39
C GLY A 427 19.95 1.78 -4.03
N SER A 428 20.92 0.91 -4.30
CA SER A 428 22.18 1.30 -4.93
C SER A 428 22.00 1.78 -6.37
N GLN A 429 22.84 2.74 -6.77
CA GLN A 429 22.95 3.26 -8.15
C GLN A 429 24.32 2.89 -8.73
N LEU A 430 24.34 2.28 -9.90
CA LEU A 430 25.55 1.75 -10.53
C LEU A 430 25.55 2.03 -12.04
N PRO A 431 26.70 2.37 -12.66
CA PRO A 431 26.81 2.41 -14.11
C PRO A 431 26.54 1.03 -14.71
N PHE A 432 25.60 0.96 -15.65
CA PHE A 432 25.26 -0.29 -16.32
C PHE A 432 26.41 -0.82 -17.20
N HIS A 433 26.74 -2.10 -17.02
CA HIS A 433 27.58 -2.86 -17.94
C HIS A 433 27.16 -4.34 -17.95
N ARG A 434 27.49 -5.06 -19.02
CA ARG A 434 27.08 -6.48 -19.22
C ARG A 434 27.65 -7.49 -18.21
N GLY A 435 28.54 -7.04 -17.33
CA GLY A 435 29.15 -7.89 -16.30
C GLY A 435 28.43 -7.84 -14.97
N ILE A 436 27.33 -7.09 -14.86
CA ILE A 436 26.50 -7.04 -13.65
C ILE A 436 25.60 -8.29 -13.61
N SER A 437 25.52 -8.95 -12.46
CA SER A 437 24.46 -9.91 -12.14
C SER A 437 23.54 -9.34 -11.06
N LEU A 438 22.26 -9.65 -11.13
CA LEU A 438 21.32 -9.49 -10.02
C LEU A 438 21.18 -10.83 -9.33
N GLU A 439 21.36 -10.84 -8.01
CA GLU A 439 21.36 -12.03 -7.19
C GLU A 439 20.40 -11.87 -6.02
N ALA A 440 19.55 -12.87 -5.83
CA ALA A 440 18.58 -12.91 -4.74
C ALA A 440 18.65 -14.23 -3.99
N ARG A 441 18.29 -14.19 -2.70
CA ARG A 441 18.05 -15.37 -1.86
C ARG A 441 16.87 -15.14 -0.94
N ALA A 442 16.17 -16.21 -0.60
CA ALA A 442 15.11 -16.22 0.40
C ALA A 442 15.31 -17.38 1.39
N PRO A 443 14.77 -17.28 2.63
CA PRO A 443 14.86 -18.37 3.61
C PRO A 443 13.86 -19.51 3.33
N LEU A 444 13.11 -19.44 2.22
CA LEU A 444 12.17 -20.44 1.72
C LEU A 444 12.29 -20.51 0.20
N PRO A 445 12.05 -21.67 -0.44
CA PRO A 445 11.87 -21.73 -1.89
C PRO A 445 10.65 -20.90 -2.29
N VAL A 446 10.82 -20.05 -3.30
CA VAL A 446 9.80 -19.11 -3.77
C VAL A 446 9.72 -19.13 -5.28
N MET A 447 8.62 -18.61 -5.81
CA MET A 447 8.58 -18.13 -7.18
C MET A 447 9.14 -16.70 -7.21
N TRP A 448 10.23 -16.52 -7.94
CA TRP A 448 10.90 -15.25 -8.18
C TRP A 448 10.31 -14.57 -9.40
N ARG A 449 10.02 -13.27 -9.29
CA ARG A 449 9.70 -12.42 -10.46
C ARG A 449 10.59 -11.20 -10.47
N ILE A 450 11.36 -11.02 -11.54
CA ILE A 450 12.20 -9.84 -11.73
C ILE A 450 11.49 -8.91 -12.71
N SER A 451 11.43 -7.63 -12.34
CA SER A 451 10.87 -6.57 -13.16
C SER A 451 11.94 -5.52 -13.49
N ALA A 452 11.99 -5.09 -14.75
CA ALA A 452 12.79 -3.97 -15.22
C ALA A 452 11.84 -2.89 -15.75
N ARG A 453 11.95 -1.66 -15.23
CA ARG A 453 11.09 -0.52 -15.64
C ARG A 453 9.58 -0.86 -15.62
N GLY A 454 9.13 -1.59 -14.60
CA GLY A 454 7.74 -2.00 -14.42
C GLY A 454 7.24 -3.14 -15.32
N ARG A 455 8.13 -3.80 -16.08
CA ARG A 455 7.80 -4.98 -16.87
C ARG A 455 8.50 -6.21 -16.30
N GLN A 456 7.77 -7.30 -16.08
CA GLN A 456 8.37 -8.59 -15.74
C GLN A 456 9.30 -9.06 -16.88
N VAL A 457 10.56 -9.33 -16.55
CA VAL A 457 11.62 -9.72 -17.51
C VAL A 457 12.17 -11.11 -17.25
N HIS A 458 11.97 -11.66 -16.05
CA HIS A 458 12.45 -12.98 -15.69
C HIS A 458 11.57 -13.60 -14.60
N GLU A 459 11.47 -14.93 -14.62
CA GLU A 459 10.79 -15.74 -13.62
C GLU A 459 11.63 -17.01 -13.36
N ALA A 460 11.72 -17.42 -12.10
CA ALA A 460 12.47 -18.60 -11.68
C ALA A 460 11.92 -19.15 -10.36
N GLU A 461 12.18 -20.42 -10.05
CA GLU A 461 11.84 -21.01 -8.76
C GLU A 461 13.10 -21.43 -7.99
N GLY A 462 13.04 -21.31 -6.66
CA GLY A 462 14.07 -21.87 -5.78
C GLY A 462 14.44 -20.96 -4.61
N LEU A 463 15.48 -21.36 -3.86
CA LEU A 463 16.02 -20.58 -2.73
C LEU A 463 16.82 -19.36 -3.17
N THR A 464 17.34 -19.39 -4.39
CA THR A 464 18.20 -18.35 -4.96
C THR A 464 17.80 -18.07 -6.40
N CYS A 465 18.02 -16.84 -6.85
CA CYS A 465 17.87 -16.44 -8.24
C CYS A 465 19.10 -15.64 -8.68
N THR A 466 19.63 -15.94 -9.87
CA THR A 466 20.69 -15.15 -10.50
C THR A 466 20.27 -14.82 -11.93
N TRP A 467 20.33 -13.55 -12.28
CA TRP A 467 19.93 -13.07 -13.61
C TRP A 467 20.85 -11.94 -14.08
N GLN A 468 21.12 -11.88 -15.38
CA GLN A 468 21.94 -10.82 -15.98
C GLN A 468 21.06 -9.77 -16.66
N PRO A 469 21.11 -8.50 -16.22
CA PRO A 469 20.38 -7.42 -16.86
C PRO A 469 20.84 -7.16 -18.29
N THR A 470 19.87 -7.00 -19.19
CA THR A 470 20.12 -6.71 -20.62
C THR A 470 19.98 -5.22 -20.95
N GLU A 471 19.35 -4.44 -20.08
CA GLU A 471 19.07 -3.02 -20.27
C GLU A 471 19.33 -2.22 -18.97
N PRO A 472 19.67 -0.92 -19.06
CA PRO A 472 19.74 -0.05 -17.90
C PRO A 472 18.35 0.25 -17.33
N GLY A 473 18.29 0.76 -16.11
CA GLY A 473 17.08 1.21 -15.43
C GLY A 473 16.91 0.61 -14.03
N PRO A 474 15.80 0.92 -13.34
CA PRO A 474 15.44 0.29 -12.09
C PRO A 474 15.06 -1.18 -12.32
N HIS A 475 15.63 -2.05 -11.49
CA HIS A 475 15.35 -3.48 -11.46
C HIS A 475 14.89 -3.90 -10.07
N ARG A 476 13.70 -4.50 -9.98
CA ARG A 476 13.05 -4.94 -8.74
C ARG A 476 12.85 -6.44 -8.76
N ILE A 477 12.78 -7.08 -7.59
CA ILE A 477 12.41 -8.47 -7.46
C ILE A 477 11.23 -8.66 -6.51
N GLU A 478 10.45 -9.70 -6.78
CA GLU A 478 9.39 -10.20 -5.93
C GLU A 478 9.63 -11.65 -5.58
N ALA A 479 9.24 -12.04 -4.37
CA ALA A 479 9.17 -13.42 -3.93
C ALA A 479 7.72 -13.79 -3.64
N TRP A 480 7.27 -14.91 -4.18
CA TRP A 480 5.90 -15.41 -4.05
C TRP A 480 5.89 -16.78 -3.38
N LEU A 481 4.88 -17.01 -2.55
CA LEU A 481 4.65 -18.27 -1.83
C LEU A 481 3.30 -18.86 -2.22
N GLU A 482 3.24 -20.18 -2.36
CA GLU A 482 1.98 -20.90 -2.49
C GLU A 482 1.39 -21.19 -1.10
N ILE A 483 0.17 -20.71 -0.88
CA ILE A 483 -0.56 -20.79 0.39
C ILE A 483 -1.93 -21.37 0.10
N ALA A 484 -2.20 -22.57 0.59
CA ALA A 484 -3.49 -23.25 0.41
C ALA A 484 -3.99 -23.31 -1.06
N GLY A 485 -3.07 -23.49 -2.01
CA GLY A 485 -3.35 -23.58 -3.45
C GLY A 485 -3.42 -22.24 -4.19
N GLU A 486 -3.05 -21.14 -3.52
CA GLU A 486 -3.02 -19.79 -4.08
C GLU A 486 -1.60 -19.20 -4.01
N TRP A 487 -1.15 -18.53 -5.07
CA TRP A 487 0.10 -17.77 -5.06
C TRP A 487 -0.11 -16.38 -4.49
N LEU A 488 0.52 -16.10 -3.34
CA LEU A 488 0.46 -14.79 -2.69
C LEU A 488 1.83 -14.10 -2.73
N PRO A 489 1.87 -12.76 -2.91
CA PRO A 489 3.11 -12.02 -2.81
C PRO A 489 3.61 -12.09 -1.37
N TRP A 490 4.88 -12.44 -1.18
CA TRP A 490 5.51 -12.46 0.13
C TRP A 490 6.46 -11.29 0.32
N ILE A 491 7.28 -10.97 -0.69
CA ILE A 491 8.27 -9.90 -0.64
C ILE A 491 8.17 -9.04 -1.89
N LEU A 492 8.20 -7.72 -1.72
CA LEU A 492 8.32 -6.71 -2.77
C LEU A 492 9.57 -5.87 -2.47
N SER A 493 10.63 -6.01 -3.25
CA SER A 493 11.89 -5.27 -2.99
C SER A 493 11.80 -3.80 -3.43
N ASN A 494 12.67 -2.93 -2.90
CA ASN A 494 13.06 -1.74 -3.66
C ASN A 494 14.01 -2.13 -4.81
N PRO A 495 14.17 -1.28 -5.84
CA PRO A 495 14.99 -1.60 -6.98
C PRO A 495 16.48 -1.39 -6.71
N VAL A 496 17.32 -2.04 -7.51
CA VAL A 496 18.68 -1.55 -7.82
C VAL A 496 18.60 -0.71 -9.10
N TYR A 497 19.28 0.43 -9.13
CA TYR A 497 19.31 1.34 -10.28
C TYR A 497 20.57 1.11 -11.10
N LEU A 498 20.40 0.70 -12.36
CA LEU A 498 21.50 0.52 -13.31
C LEU A 498 21.50 1.65 -14.33
N ASP A 499 22.32 2.67 -14.12
CA ASP A 499 22.27 3.91 -14.90
C ASP A 499 22.92 3.72 -16.27
N ALA A 500 22.28 4.25 -17.31
CA ALA A 500 22.90 4.30 -18.62
C ALA A 500 24.19 5.13 -18.56
N ILE A 501 25.30 4.58 -19.02
CA ILE A 501 26.54 5.34 -19.17
C ILE A 501 26.31 6.37 -20.30
N PRO A 502 26.47 7.68 -20.05
CA PRO A 502 26.39 8.66 -21.13
C PRO A 502 27.38 8.30 -22.24
N PRO A 503 27.02 8.41 -23.52
CA PRO A 503 27.99 8.23 -24.60
C PRO A 503 29.14 9.23 -24.39
N ARG A 504 30.37 8.71 -24.45
CA ARG A 504 31.61 9.50 -24.27
C ARG A 504 31.82 10.51 -25.39
#